data_AF-A0A7Y7LPV2-F1
#
_entry.id   AF-A0A7Y7LPV2-F1
#
_cell.length_a   1.000
_cell.length_b   1.000
_cell.length_c   1.000
_cell.angle_alpha   90.00
_cell.angle_beta   90.00
_cell.angle_gamma   90.00
#
_symmetry.space_group_name_H-M   'P 1'
#
loop_
_entity.id
_entity.type
_entity.pdbx_description
1 polymer ?
#
loop_
_entity_poly.entity_id
_entity_poly.type
_entity_poly.pdbx_seq_one_letter_code
_entity_poly.pdbx_strand_id
1 'polypeptide(L)'
;MGSYTNEKWKIFRAAVIEIDEGSCVNCGRSEADGVILQVHHKRYIKNRKPWEYSFDDCETLCQGCHAREHGEIRPDHGWTYDGESDLGDLIGVCELCGTSIRYVHYVSHRHWEPMEVGTDCCDNLTGTEDASNARKKLSRYKRFLMASRWTVTNSLERIFFKGFSIEIVKEISGDFYIRANGKEGKKRFRSSVKAKEHAFNAIDSEEMKKYFFKKH
;
A
#
# COMPACT_ATOMS: atom_id res chain seq x y z
N MET A 1 -38.42 -0.23 -24.38
CA MET A 1 -38.50 1.23 -24.16
C MET A 1 -37.58 1.58 -23.01
N GLY A 2 -36.50 2.32 -23.27
CA GLY A 2 -35.46 2.59 -22.28
C GLY A 2 -36.02 3.33 -21.06
N SER A 3 -35.65 2.87 -19.87
CA SER A 3 -36.09 3.41 -18.57
C SER A 3 -35.82 4.92 -18.40
N TYR A 4 -34.89 5.49 -19.17
CA TYR A 4 -34.39 6.86 -19.03
C TYR A 4 -35.37 7.97 -19.45
N THR A 5 -36.38 7.67 -20.26
CA THR A 5 -37.41 8.66 -20.66
C THR A 5 -38.60 8.70 -19.70
N ASN A 6 -38.59 7.86 -18.65
CA ASN A 6 -39.69 7.78 -17.70
C ASN A 6 -39.72 9.03 -16.80
N GLU A 7 -40.87 9.67 -16.68
CA GLU A 7 -41.01 10.90 -15.91
C GLU A 7 -40.69 10.69 -14.41
N LYS A 8 -41.02 9.52 -13.86
CA LYS A 8 -40.67 9.17 -12.48
C LYS A 8 -39.15 9.10 -12.28
N TRP A 9 -38.44 8.59 -13.28
CA TRP A 9 -36.97 8.55 -13.23
C TRP A 9 -36.37 9.95 -13.25
N LYS A 10 -36.88 10.85 -14.10
CA LYS A 10 -36.38 12.24 -14.16
C LYS A 10 -36.56 12.98 -12.85
N ILE A 11 -37.74 12.89 -12.24
CA ILE A 11 -38.05 13.50 -10.94
C ILE A 11 -37.15 12.90 -9.86
N PHE A 12 -37.04 11.57 -9.80
CA PHE A 12 -36.20 10.88 -8.84
C PHE A 12 -34.71 11.28 -8.99
N ARG A 13 -34.20 11.27 -10.23
CA ARG A 13 -32.83 11.69 -10.54
C ARG A 13 -32.57 13.12 -10.10
N ALA A 14 -33.49 14.05 -10.38
CA ALA A 14 -33.34 15.44 -9.98
C ALA A 14 -33.27 15.59 -8.45
N ALA A 15 -34.13 14.87 -7.71
CA ALA A 15 -34.13 14.91 -6.26
C ALA A 15 -32.83 14.36 -5.64
N VAL A 16 -32.29 13.25 -6.14
CA VAL A 16 -31.01 12.70 -5.64
C VAL A 16 -29.86 13.70 -5.90
N ILE A 17 -29.82 14.29 -7.09
CA ILE A 17 -28.80 15.30 -7.43
C ILE A 17 -28.93 16.54 -6.54
N GLU A 18 -30.15 16.98 -6.25
CA GLU A 18 -30.40 18.11 -5.35
C GLU A 18 -29.95 17.81 -3.90
N ILE A 19 -30.23 16.60 -3.40
CA ILE A 19 -29.80 16.13 -2.07
C ILE A 19 -28.27 16.14 -1.96
N ASP A 20 -27.57 15.71 -3.01
CA ASP A 20 -26.10 15.70 -3.07
C ASP A 20 -25.50 17.03 -3.55
N GLU A 21 -26.24 18.13 -3.39
CA GLU A 21 -25.77 19.51 -3.67
C GLU A 21 -25.29 19.73 -5.11
N GLY A 22 -25.89 19.02 -6.08
CA GLY A 22 -25.62 19.21 -7.50
C GLY A 22 -24.22 18.77 -7.94
N SER A 23 -23.56 17.91 -7.17
CA SER A 23 -22.15 17.55 -7.39
C SER A 23 -21.90 16.05 -7.20
N CYS A 24 -20.83 15.55 -7.84
CA CYS A 24 -20.37 14.19 -7.63
C CYS A 24 -19.87 14.02 -6.20
N VAL A 25 -20.48 13.14 -5.40
CA VAL A 25 -20.09 12.93 -3.99
C VAL A 25 -18.67 12.39 -3.82
N ASN A 26 -18.12 11.76 -4.87
CA ASN A 26 -16.76 11.20 -4.82
C ASN A 26 -15.67 12.20 -5.21
N CYS A 27 -15.89 13.04 -6.24
CA CYS A 27 -14.84 13.91 -6.78
C CYS A 27 -15.15 15.41 -6.70
N GLY A 28 -16.33 15.79 -6.19
CA GLY A 28 -16.78 17.17 -6.07
C GLY A 28 -17.14 17.88 -7.37
N ARG A 29 -16.88 17.29 -8.54
CA ARG A 29 -17.19 17.93 -9.84
C ARG A 29 -18.70 17.98 -10.10
N SER A 30 -19.12 19.09 -10.69
CA SER A 30 -20.51 19.45 -11.01
C SER A 30 -20.69 19.65 -12.52
N GLU A 31 -21.91 19.97 -12.97
CA GLU A 31 -22.17 20.31 -14.38
C GLU A 31 -21.33 21.53 -14.84
N ALA A 32 -20.96 22.45 -13.93
CA ALA A 32 -20.09 23.59 -14.24
C ALA A 32 -18.65 23.17 -14.62
N ASP A 33 -18.20 22.00 -14.15
CA ASP A 33 -16.93 21.38 -14.52
C ASP A 33 -17.03 20.57 -15.82
N GLY A 34 -18.19 20.60 -16.49
CA GLY A 34 -18.45 19.90 -17.75
C GLY A 34 -18.66 18.39 -17.61
N VAL A 35 -18.93 17.88 -16.40
CA VAL A 35 -19.22 16.46 -16.19
C VAL A 35 -20.71 16.15 -16.25
N ILE A 36 -21.04 14.93 -16.66
CA ILE A 36 -22.42 14.43 -16.64
C ILE A 36 -22.67 13.73 -15.30
N LEU A 37 -23.65 14.20 -14.54
CA LEU A 37 -24.07 13.59 -13.28
C LEU A 37 -25.06 12.44 -13.52
N GLN A 38 -24.90 11.37 -12.75
CA GLN A 38 -25.70 10.15 -12.81
C GLN A 38 -26.03 9.70 -11.38
N VAL A 39 -27.18 9.06 -11.21
CA VAL A 39 -27.51 8.42 -9.95
C VAL A 39 -26.93 7.02 -9.96
N HIS A 40 -26.06 6.75 -9.00
CA HIS A 40 -25.56 5.42 -8.69
C HIS A 40 -26.48 4.76 -7.65
N HIS A 41 -26.84 3.49 -7.88
CA HIS A 41 -27.55 2.66 -6.89
C HIS A 41 -26.53 1.82 -6.12
N LYS A 42 -26.34 2.11 -4.83
CA LYS A 42 -25.31 1.48 -3.96
C LYS A 42 -25.50 -0.03 -3.78
N ARG A 43 -26.71 -0.54 -4.05
CA ARG A 43 -27.05 -1.96 -4.00
C ARG A 43 -28.11 -2.29 -5.01
N TYR A 44 -28.07 -3.52 -5.53
CA TYR A 44 -29.09 -4.04 -6.41
C TYR A 44 -30.19 -4.77 -5.61
N ILE A 45 -31.44 -4.32 -5.73
CA ILE A 45 -32.61 -4.93 -5.11
C ILE A 45 -33.51 -5.49 -6.22
N LYS A 46 -33.74 -6.81 -6.18
CA LYS A 46 -34.52 -7.52 -7.22
C LYS A 46 -35.93 -6.96 -7.34
N ASN A 47 -36.44 -6.87 -8.57
CA ASN A 47 -37.78 -6.38 -8.94
C ASN A 47 -38.09 -4.92 -8.57
N ARG A 48 -37.08 -4.12 -8.20
CA ARG A 48 -37.24 -2.70 -7.90
C ARG A 48 -36.89 -1.86 -9.12
N LYS A 49 -37.75 -0.91 -9.48
CA LYS A 49 -37.46 0.06 -10.55
C LYS A 49 -36.46 1.12 -10.05
N PRO A 50 -35.70 1.78 -10.94
CA PRO A 50 -34.66 2.74 -10.54
C PRO A 50 -35.13 3.87 -9.61
N TRP A 51 -36.38 4.32 -9.71
CA TRP A 51 -36.98 5.38 -8.88
C TRP A 51 -37.74 4.85 -7.65
N GLU A 52 -37.72 3.54 -7.39
CA GLU A 52 -38.36 2.92 -6.22
C GLU A 52 -37.36 2.67 -5.08
N TYR A 53 -36.10 3.11 -5.24
CA TYR A 53 -35.06 3.04 -4.21
C TYR A 53 -35.22 4.17 -3.19
N SER A 54 -34.72 3.95 -1.97
CA SER A 54 -34.55 5.06 -1.01
C SER A 54 -33.46 6.00 -1.53
N PHE A 55 -33.54 7.29 -1.20
CA PHE A 55 -32.46 8.22 -1.49
C PHE A 55 -31.16 7.81 -0.78
N ASP A 56 -31.24 7.20 0.41
CA ASP A 56 -30.06 6.68 1.12
C ASP A 56 -29.33 5.57 0.35
N ASP A 57 -30.06 4.84 -0.49
CA ASP A 57 -29.53 3.78 -1.37
C ASP A 57 -28.95 4.32 -2.68
N CYS A 58 -28.99 5.64 -2.86
CA CYS A 58 -28.54 6.33 -4.04
C CYS A 58 -27.46 7.34 -3.69
N GLU A 59 -26.69 7.72 -4.70
CA GLU A 59 -25.76 8.84 -4.63
C GLU A 59 -25.51 9.40 -6.03
N THR A 60 -25.10 10.65 -6.08
CA THR A 60 -24.77 11.36 -7.31
C THR A 60 -23.29 11.17 -7.63
N LEU A 61 -23.00 10.50 -8.73
CA LEU A 61 -21.65 10.35 -9.27
C LEU A 61 -21.55 10.99 -10.65
N CYS A 62 -20.40 11.56 -10.98
CA CYS A 62 -20.10 11.88 -12.37
C CYS A 62 -19.91 10.59 -13.17
N GLN A 63 -20.18 10.61 -14.48
CA GLN A 63 -20.09 9.44 -15.37
C GLN A 63 -18.77 8.65 -15.19
N GLY A 64 -17.64 9.34 -15.01
CA GLY A 64 -16.35 8.69 -14.78
C GLY A 64 -16.26 7.96 -13.43
N CYS A 65 -16.74 8.58 -12.34
CA CYS A 65 -16.76 7.90 -11.03
C CYS A 65 -17.77 6.75 -11.01
N HIS A 66 -18.92 6.94 -11.68
CA HIS A 66 -19.93 5.90 -11.83
C HIS A 66 -19.36 4.66 -12.54
N ALA A 67 -18.66 4.85 -13.67
CA ALA A 67 -18.00 3.76 -14.39
C ALA A 67 -16.93 3.04 -13.54
N ARG A 68 -16.18 3.76 -12.70
CA ARG A 68 -15.21 3.17 -11.76
C ARG A 68 -15.87 2.33 -10.68
N GLU A 69 -16.97 2.81 -10.12
CA GLU A 69 -17.72 2.09 -9.08
C GLU A 69 -18.32 0.79 -9.61
N HIS A 70 -18.65 0.73 -10.90
CA HIS A 70 -19.07 -0.50 -11.59
C HIS A 70 -17.91 -1.34 -12.15
N GLY A 71 -16.65 -0.93 -11.97
CA GLY A 71 -15.50 -1.66 -12.52
C GLY A 71 -15.44 -1.66 -14.05
N GLU A 72 -16.09 -0.70 -14.72
CA GLU A 72 -16.03 -0.54 -16.18
C GLU A 72 -14.73 0.14 -16.60
N ILE A 73 -14.19 1.02 -15.75
CA ILE A 73 -12.88 1.65 -15.92
C ILE A 73 -12.08 1.61 -14.63
N ARG A 74 -10.75 1.60 -14.75
CA ARG A 74 -9.86 1.47 -13.59
C ARG A 74 -10.01 2.67 -12.62
N PRO A 75 -10.12 2.41 -11.30
CA PRO A 75 -9.97 3.42 -10.26
C PRO A 75 -8.63 4.17 -10.34
N ASP A 76 -8.64 5.47 -10.08
CA ASP A 76 -7.45 6.32 -10.01
C ASP A 76 -6.91 6.50 -8.58
N HIS A 77 -7.68 6.12 -7.56
CA HIS A 77 -7.35 6.17 -6.14
C HIS A 77 -8.10 5.08 -5.36
N GLY A 78 -7.87 5.00 -4.04
CA GLY A 78 -8.56 4.05 -3.15
C GLY A 78 -7.97 2.65 -3.15
N TRP A 79 -6.74 2.49 -3.66
CA TRP A 79 -6.07 1.20 -3.72
C TRP A 79 -5.42 0.84 -2.38
N THR A 80 -5.35 -0.46 -2.10
CA THR A 80 -4.66 -1.03 -0.94
C THR A 80 -3.30 -1.57 -1.36
N TYR A 81 -2.27 -1.34 -0.53
CA TYR A 81 -0.93 -1.88 -0.74
C TYR A 81 -0.78 -3.26 -0.09
N ASP A 82 -0.45 -4.28 -0.88
CA ASP A 82 -0.39 -5.68 -0.44
C ASP A 82 1.04 -6.20 -0.24
N GLY A 83 2.05 -5.54 -0.81
CA GLY A 83 3.46 -5.87 -0.59
C GLY A 83 4.36 -5.61 -1.79
N GLU A 84 5.63 -6.03 -1.68
CA GLU A 84 6.63 -5.85 -2.74
C GLU A 84 7.41 -7.13 -3.08
N SER A 85 7.94 -7.16 -4.31
CA SER A 85 8.91 -8.15 -4.78
C SER A 85 10.08 -7.47 -5.52
N ASP A 86 11.28 -8.03 -5.42
CA ASP A 86 12.46 -7.60 -6.20
C ASP A 86 12.77 -8.65 -7.27
N LEU A 87 12.56 -8.28 -8.53
CA LEU A 87 12.82 -9.15 -9.68
C LEU A 87 14.32 -9.36 -9.96
N GLY A 88 15.20 -8.65 -9.25
CA GLY A 88 16.65 -8.73 -9.40
C GLY A 88 17.19 -7.83 -10.52
N ASP A 89 16.41 -7.58 -11.56
CA ASP A 89 16.74 -6.75 -12.71
C ASP A 89 15.52 -5.98 -13.25
N LEU A 90 15.70 -5.06 -14.20
CA LEU A 90 14.67 -4.21 -14.80
C LEU A 90 13.83 -4.98 -15.86
N ILE A 91 13.23 -6.08 -15.44
CA ILE A 91 12.52 -7.02 -16.32
C ILE A 91 10.98 -6.99 -16.17
N GLY A 92 10.47 -6.34 -15.13
CA GLY A 92 9.03 -6.13 -14.95
C GLY A 92 8.53 -4.94 -15.76
N VAL A 93 7.20 -4.82 -15.88
CA VAL A 93 6.54 -3.70 -16.54
C VAL A 93 5.42 -3.20 -15.63
N CYS A 94 5.41 -1.91 -15.33
CA CYS A 94 4.35 -1.30 -14.51
C CYS A 94 3.02 -1.32 -15.27
N GLU A 95 2.00 -1.95 -14.71
CA GLU A 95 0.67 -2.04 -15.35
C GLU A 95 -0.08 -0.70 -15.38
N LEU A 96 0.35 0.29 -14.58
CA LEU A 96 -0.23 1.63 -14.60
C LEU A 96 0.31 2.49 -15.76
N CYS A 97 1.62 2.51 -15.97
CA CYS A 97 2.28 3.47 -16.87
C CYS A 97 3.14 2.85 -17.97
N GLY A 98 3.34 1.52 -17.97
CA GLY A 98 4.15 0.81 -18.95
C GLY A 98 5.67 0.91 -18.75
N THR A 99 6.14 1.67 -17.76
CA THR A 99 7.57 1.79 -17.47
C THR A 99 8.15 0.45 -17.00
N SER A 100 9.33 0.08 -17.49
CA SER A 100 10.05 -1.10 -17.00
C SER A 100 10.46 -0.90 -15.54
N ILE A 101 10.25 -1.92 -14.71
CA ILE A 101 10.48 -1.88 -13.27
C ILE A 101 11.25 -3.11 -12.79
N ARG A 102 12.06 -2.92 -11.75
CA ARG A 102 12.74 -4.01 -11.02
C ARG A 102 11.99 -4.40 -9.76
N TYR A 103 11.39 -3.41 -9.11
CA TYR A 103 10.66 -3.58 -7.87
C TYR A 103 9.18 -3.49 -8.19
N VAL A 104 8.48 -4.58 -7.93
CA VAL A 104 7.05 -4.72 -8.17
C VAL A 104 6.35 -4.47 -6.85
N HIS A 105 5.35 -3.59 -6.87
CA HIS A 105 4.44 -3.35 -5.76
C HIS A 105 3.06 -3.88 -6.14
N TYR A 106 2.52 -4.74 -5.29
CA TYR A 106 1.22 -5.36 -5.45
C TYR A 106 0.16 -4.44 -4.83
N VAL A 107 -0.87 -4.10 -5.60
CA VAL A 107 -1.99 -3.29 -5.14
C VAL A 107 -3.32 -3.93 -5.49
N SER A 108 -4.32 -3.75 -4.65
CA SER A 108 -5.67 -4.25 -4.87
C SER A 108 -6.74 -3.18 -4.65
N HIS A 109 -7.88 -3.34 -5.33
CA HIS A 109 -9.05 -2.49 -5.19
C HIS A 109 -10.32 -3.33 -5.20
N ARG A 110 -11.34 -2.94 -4.43
CA ARG A 110 -12.60 -3.73 -4.30
C ARG A 110 -13.36 -3.98 -5.62
N HIS A 111 -13.14 -3.10 -6.61
CA HIS A 111 -13.85 -3.05 -7.90
C HIS A 111 -12.94 -3.24 -9.12
N TRP A 112 -11.69 -3.65 -8.92
CA TRP A 112 -10.75 -3.87 -10.02
C TRP A 112 -9.84 -5.06 -9.72
N GLU A 113 -9.34 -5.71 -10.78
CA GLU A 113 -8.36 -6.78 -10.64
C GLU A 113 -7.09 -6.27 -9.94
N PRO A 114 -6.41 -7.10 -9.13
CA PRO A 114 -5.12 -6.74 -8.54
C PRO A 114 -4.11 -6.33 -9.62
N MET A 115 -3.21 -5.41 -9.27
CA MET A 115 -2.23 -4.88 -10.21
C MET A 115 -0.80 -4.94 -9.68
N GLU A 116 0.13 -5.05 -10.61
CA GLU A 116 1.57 -4.96 -10.41
C GLU A 116 2.10 -3.61 -10.92
N VAL A 117 2.55 -2.76 -10.00
CA VAL A 117 2.96 -1.38 -10.34
C VAL A 117 4.33 -1.02 -9.79
N GLY A 118 4.94 0.02 -10.36
CA GLY A 118 6.17 0.61 -9.84
C GLY A 118 5.93 1.47 -8.59
N THR A 119 7.01 1.85 -7.90
CA THR A 119 6.98 2.61 -6.64
C THR A 119 6.07 3.84 -6.69
N ASP A 120 6.33 4.76 -7.62
CA ASP A 120 5.59 6.04 -7.70
C ASP A 120 4.12 5.81 -8.07
N CYS A 121 3.86 4.79 -8.89
CA CYS A 121 2.52 4.40 -9.28
C CYS A 121 1.75 3.81 -8.09
N CYS A 122 2.39 2.99 -7.26
CA CYS A 122 1.79 2.47 -6.04
C CYS A 122 1.39 3.61 -5.10
N ASP A 123 2.33 4.50 -4.77
CA ASP A 123 2.10 5.63 -3.86
C ASP A 123 0.97 6.54 -4.35
N ASN A 124 0.88 6.79 -5.66
CA ASN A 124 -0.21 7.57 -6.25
C ASN A 124 -1.57 6.88 -6.15
N LEU A 125 -1.63 5.56 -6.40
CA LEU A 125 -2.88 4.79 -6.37
C LEU A 125 -3.41 4.63 -4.93
N THR A 126 -2.51 4.45 -3.95
CA THR A 126 -2.86 4.28 -2.54
C THR A 126 -3.05 5.62 -1.83
N GLY A 127 -2.45 6.70 -2.35
CA GLY A 127 -2.38 7.98 -1.66
C GLY A 127 -1.45 7.94 -0.44
N THR A 128 -0.49 7.01 -0.40
CA THR A 128 0.47 6.84 0.72
C THR A 128 1.91 6.87 0.22
N GLU A 129 2.90 6.83 1.12
CA GLU A 129 4.32 6.66 0.77
C GLU A 129 4.83 5.24 1.10
N ASP A 130 3.94 4.27 1.22
CA ASP A 130 4.30 2.94 1.74
C ASP A 130 5.26 2.20 0.82
N ALA A 131 5.09 2.31 -0.51
CA ALA A 131 6.01 1.70 -1.46
C ALA A 131 7.37 2.41 -1.39
N SER A 132 7.40 3.74 -1.43
CA SER A 132 8.62 4.51 -1.26
C SER A 132 9.37 4.17 0.05
N ASN A 133 8.65 4.00 1.15
CA ASN A 133 9.23 3.69 2.44
C ASN A 133 9.73 2.24 2.51
N ALA A 134 9.00 1.28 1.92
CA ALA A 134 9.46 -0.09 1.74
C ALA A 134 10.77 -0.14 0.94
N ARG A 135 10.84 0.59 -0.19
CA ARG A 135 12.05 0.74 -1.02
C ARG A 135 13.24 1.30 -0.23
N LYS A 136 13.02 2.39 0.51
CA LYS A 136 14.06 3.00 1.36
C LYS A 136 14.54 2.01 2.42
N LYS A 137 13.62 1.28 3.07
CA LYS A 137 13.94 0.25 4.07
C LYS A 137 14.74 -0.90 3.45
N LEU A 138 14.31 -1.43 2.30
CA LEU A 138 15.01 -2.51 1.60
C LEU A 138 16.43 -2.11 1.19
N SER A 139 16.61 -0.88 0.69
CA SER A 139 17.94 -0.35 0.36
C SER A 139 18.86 -0.29 1.58
N ARG A 140 18.36 0.21 2.72
CA ARG A 140 19.11 0.21 3.99
C ARG A 140 19.42 -1.20 4.47
N TYR A 141 18.47 -2.13 4.35
CA TYR A 141 18.64 -3.53 4.72
C TYR A 141 19.72 -4.23 3.89
N LYS A 142 19.66 -4.09 2.56
CA LYS A 142 20.66 -4.63 1.65
C LYS A 142 22.05 -4.09 1.97
N ARG A 143 22.16 -2.77 2.16
CA ARG A 143 23.40 -2.14 2.59
C ARG A 143 23.90 -2.70 3.92
N PHE A 144 23.01 -2.90 4.89
CA PHE A 144 23.37 -3.48 6.18
C PHE A 144 23.92 -4.90 6.04
N LEU A 145 23.36 -5.73 5.16
CA LEU A 145 23.82 -7.11 4.93
C LEU A 145 25.09 -7.25 4.10
N MET A 146 25.54 -6.20 3.40
CA MET A 146 26.72 -6.27 2.53
C MET A 146 27.95 -6.79 3.29
N ALA A 147 28.50 -7.91 2.82
CA ALA A 147 29.61 -8.61 3.48
C ALA A 147 30.81 -7.70 3.75
N SER A 148 31.13 -6.78 2.83
CA SER A 148 32.24 -5.82 2.98
C SER A 148 32.12 -4.87 4.17
N ARG A 149 30.93 -4.74 4.79
CA ARG A 149 30.72 -3.92 5.99
C ARG A 149 30.87 -4.71 7.29
N TRP A 150 30.96 -6.03 7.21
CA TRP A 150 31.09 -6.90 8.36
C TRP A 150 32.54 -7.37 8.49
N THR A 151 33.08 -7.26 9.70
CA THR A 151 34.31 -7.96 10.07
C THR A 151 33.93 -9.38 10.51
N VAL A 152 34.43 -10.39 9.79
CA VAL A 152 34.02 -11.78 9.98
C VAL A 152 35.20 -12.64 10.44
N THR A 153 34.95 -13.49 11.41
CA THR A 153 35.81 -14.59 11.88
C THR A 153 34.99 -15.87 11.96
N ASN A 154 35.61 -17.01 12.29
CA ASN A 154 34.91 -18.30 12.35
C ASN A 154 33.71 -18.35 13.31
N SER A 155 33.71 -17.55 14.38
CA SER A 155 32.68 -17.57 15.43
C SER A 155 31.98 -16.23 15.66
N LEU A 156 32.39 -15.17 14.95
CA LEU A 156 31.90 -13.81 15.20
C LEU A 156 31.84 -13.01 13.90
N GLU A 157 30.70 -12.34 13.69
CA GLU A 157 30.51 -11.30 12.67
C GLU A 157 30.19 -9.97 13.35
N ARG A 158 30.94 -8.90 13.08
CA ARG A 158 30.76 -7.59 13.72
C ARG A 158 30.53 -6.46 12.71
N ILE A 159 29.66 -5.52 13.06
CA ILE A 159 29.48 -4.24 12.35
C ILE A 159 29.24 -3.09 13.33
N PHE A 160 29.66 -1.87 12.96
CA PHE A 160 29.18 -0.65 13.59
C PHE A 160 28.11 0.00 12.70
N PHE A 161 26.89 0.17 13.22
CA PHE A 161 25.75 0.66 12.45
C PHE A 161 24.85 1.56 13.29
N LYS A 162 24.56 2.78 12.81
CA LYS A 162 23.72 3.80 13.48
C LYS A 162 24.05 4.00 14.97
N GLY A 163 25.33 3.99 15.34
CA GLY A 163 25.78 4.18 16.73
C GLY A 163 25.82 2.91 17.58
N PHE A 164 25.50 1.75 17.02
CA PHE A 164 25.53 0.46 17.70
C PHE A 164 26.68 -0.41 17.20
N SER A 165 27.46 -0.97 18.13
CA SER A 165 28.33 -2.12 17.87
C SER A 165 27.48 -3.38 17.93
N ILE A 166 27.29 -4.04 16.79
CA ILE A 166 26.50 -5.27 16.67
C ILE A 166 27.44 -6.41 16.38
N GLU A 167 27.23 -7.50 17.11
CA GLU A 167 27.97 -8.74 16.99
C GLU A 167 26.98 -9.89 16.83
N ILE A 168 27.17 -10.70 15.79
CA ILE A 168 26.50 -11.98 15.60
C ILE A 168 27.47 -13.06 16.01
N VAL A 169 27.19 -13.75 17.11
CA VAL A 169 28.07 -14.75 17.70
C VAL A 169 27.51 -16.13 17.41
N LYS A 170 28.36 -17.04 16.93
CA LYS A 170 28.03 -18.45 16.69
C LYS A 170 28.35 -19.27 17.94
N GLU A 171 27.36 -19.99 18.45
CA GLU A 171 27.53 -20.94 19.55
C GLU A 171 28.07 -22.28 19.05
N ILE A 172 28.62 -23.07 19.97
CA ILE A 172 29.08 -24.44 19.69
C ILE A 172 27.91 -25.32 19.20
N SER A 173 26.69 -25.07 19.68
CA SER A 173 25.46 -25.72 19.23
C SER A 173 25.14 -25.48 17.75
N GLY A 174 25.77 -24.48 17.12
CA GLY A 174 25.49 -24.04 15.75
C GLY A 174 24.45 -22.92 15.65
N ASP A 175 23.76 -22.59 16.75
CA ASP A 175 22.85 -21.45 16.82
C ASP A 175 23.62 -20.12 16.91
N PHE A 176 22.94 -19.02 16.59
CA PHE A 176 23.49 -17.67 16.60
C PHE A 176 22.74 -16.78 17.59
N TYR A 177 23.44 -15.81 18.18
CA TYR A 177 22.82 -14.77 18.99
C TYR A 177 23.42 -13.40 18.69
N ILE A 178 22.72 -12.35 19.15
CA ILE A 178 23.12 -10.96 18.92
C ILE A 178 23.69 -10.39 20.21
N ARG A 179 24.86 -9.76 20.14
CA ARG A 179 25.39 -8.89 21.19
C ARG A 179 25.42 -7.46 20.68
N ALA A 180 24.78 -6.53 21.40
CA ALA A 180 24.69 -5.12 21.04
C ALA A 180 25.36 -4.26 22.12
N ASN A 181 26.37 -3.48 21.75
CA ASN A 181 27.18 -2.67 22.68
C ASN A 181 27.67 -3.47 23.89
N GLY A 182 28.14 -4.70 23.64
CA GLY A 182 28.63 -5.62 24.68
C GLY A 182 27.54 -6.37 25.46
N LYS A 183 26.25 -6.05 25.29
CA LYS A 183 25.15 -6.75 25.96
C LYS A 183 24.60 -7.90 25.12
N GLU A 184 24.60 -9.10 25.69
CA GLU A 184 24.08 -10.29 25.04
C GLU A 184 22.54 -10.30 25.00
N GLY A 185 21.99 -10.59 23.82
CA GLY A 185 20.56 -10.83 23.63
C GLY A 185 20.16 -12.25 23.99
N LYS A 186 18.92 -12.41 24.48
CA LYS A 186 18.38 -13.71 24.90
C LYS A 186 17.93 -14.61 23.76
N LYS A 187 17.65 -14.04 22.59
CA LYS A 187 17.09 -14.77 21.44
C LYS A 187 18.20 -15.53 20.69
N ARG A 188 17.89 -16.77 20.28
CA ARG A 188 18.74 -17.60 19.43
C ARG A 188 18.14 -17.71 18.03
N PHE A 189 19.00 -17.83 17.02
CA PHE A 189 18.65 -17.86 15.60
C PHE A 189 19.36 -19.03 14.92
N ARG A 190 18.67 -19.69 13.99
CA ARG A 190 19.21 -20.82 13.23
C ARG A 190 20.24 -20.44 12.16
N SER A 191 20.33 -19.15 11.81
CA SER A 191 21.30 -18.65 10.84
C SER A 191 21.75 -17.24 11.18
N SER A 192 22.97 -16.89 10.76
CA SER A 192 23.47 -15.52 10.94
C SER A 192 22.65 -14.50 10.16
N VAL A 193 22.10 -14.87 8.99
CA VAL A 193 21.20 -14.01 8.20
C VAL A 193 19.95 -13.64 8.99
N LYS A 194 19.29 -14.60 9.66
CA LYS A 194 18.11 -14.31 10.48
C LYS A 194 18.44 -13.45 11.70
N ALA A 195 19.62 -13.63 12.30
CA ALA A 195 20.10 -12.77 13.38
C ALA A 195 20.36 -11.33 12.88
N LYS A 196 21.00 -11.17 11.71
CA LYS A 196 21.22 -9.86 11.07
C LYS A 196 19.91 -9.17 10.71
N GLU A 197 18.95 -9.89 10.13
CA GLU A 197 17.61 -9.38 9.83
C GLU A 197 16.91 -8.84 11.09
N HIS A 198 16.96 -9.60 12.19
CA HIS A 198 16.40 -9.16 13.46
C HIS A 198 17.12 -7.92 14.01
N ALA A 199 18.45 -7.89 13.96
CA ALA A 199 19.24 -6.74 14.40
C ALA A 199 18.92 -5.49 13.58
N PHE A 200 18.82 -5.62 12.26
CA PHE A 200 18.45 -4.52 11.36
C PHE A 200 17.06 -3.98 11.70
N ASN A 201 16.05 -4.85 11.76
CA ASN A 201 14.67 -4.44 12.03
C ASN A 201 14.55 -3.75 13.38
N ALA A 202 15.24 -4.24 14.41
CA ALA A 202 15.27 -3.58 15.71
C ALA A 202 15.85 -2.15 15.59
N ILE A 203 16.98 -1.98 14.90
CA ILE A 203 17.67 -0.68 14.82
C ILE A 203 16.95 0.30 13.89
N ASP A 204 16.31 -0.20 12.83
CA ASP A 204 15.72 0.63 11.79
C ASP A 204 14.34 1.19 12.15
N SER A 205 13.61 0.57 13.08
CA SER A 205 12.23 0.99 13.41
C SER A 205 12.12 2.28 14.22
N GLU A 206 13.21 2.99 14.53
CA GLU A 206 13.25 4.16 15.46
C GLU A 206 12.70 3.89 16.89
N GLU A 207 11.96 2.80 17.12
CA GLU A 207 11.40 2.36 18.40
C GLU A 207 12.50 2.08 19.45
N MET A 208 13.71 1.71 18.99
CA MET A 208 14.88 1.50 19.85
C MET A 208 15.45 2.77 20.48
N LYS A 209 15.13 3.98 19.98
CA LYS A 209 15.47 5.21 20.72
C LYS A 209 14.78 5.22 22.10
N LYS A 210 13.63 4.55 22.25
CA LYS A 210 12.92 4.46 23.54
C LYS A 210 13.39 3.27 24.39
N TYR A 211 13.73 2.13 23.77
CA TYR A 211 14.02 0.89 24.50
C TYR A 211 15.43 0.82 25.12
N PHE A 212 16.42 1.51 24.55
CA PHE A 212 17.80 1.53 25.07
C PHE A 212 18.21 2.84 25.77
N PHE A 213 17.40 3.91 25.65
CA PHE A 213 17.65 5.20 26.29
C PHE A 213 16.65 5.54 27.41
N LYS A 214 16.27 4.57 28.25
CA LYS A 214 16.00 4.93 29.66
C LYS A 214 17.34 5.40 30.23
N LYS A 215 17.60 6.71 30.15
CA LYS A 215 18.57 7.37 31.03
C LYS A 215 18.12 7.07 32.46
N HIS A 216 18.87 6.22 33.15
CA HIS A 216 18.95 6.30 34.60
C HIS A 216 19.97 7.38 34.93
#